data_AF-A0A6L4ZEJ7-F1
#
_entry.id   AF-A0A6L4ZEJ7-F1
#
_cell.length_a   1.000
_cell.length_b   1.000
_cell.length_c   1.000
_cell.angle_alpha   90.00
_cell.angle_beta   90.00
_cell.angle_gamma   90.00
#
_symmetry.space_group_name_H-M   'P 1'
#
loop_
_entity.id
_entity.type
_entity.pdbx_description
1 polymer ?
#
loop_
_entity_poly.entity_id
_entity_poly.type
_entity_poly.pdbx_seq_one_letter_code
_entity_poly.pdbx_strand_id
1 'polypeptide(L)' 'MIYEIETEEDYQQGLKRFLEICSGPKNEREEKEMYLLMGLMEKYERNNCPDS' A
#
# COMPACT_ATOMS: atom_id res chain seq x y z
N MET A 1 -4.10 7.93 5.77
CA MET A 1 -4.73 6.77 5.15
C MET A 1 -4.85 7.07 3.68
N ILE A 2 -4.11 6.32 2.87
CA ILE A 2 -4.08 6.43 1.42
C ILE A 2 -5.26 5.64 0.87
N TYR A 3 -6.01 6.23 -0.05
CA TYR A 3 -7.21 5.60 -0.63
C TYR A 3 -7.05 5.25 -2.11
N GLU A 4 -5.98 5.74 -2.75
CA GLU A 4 -5.68 5.51 -4.15
C GLU A 4 -4.18 5.58 -4.40
N ILE A 5 -3.70 4.82 -5.40
CA ILE A 5 -2.31 4.81 -5.88
C ILE A 5 -2.39 4.86 -7.41
N GLU A 6 -2.10 6.02 -8.00
CA GLU A 6 -2.13 6.22 -9.45
C GLU A 6 -0.74 6.42 -10.05
N THR A 7 0.17 7.01 -9.28
CA THR A 7 1.53 7.34 -9.71
C THR A 7 2.58 6.50 -8.99
N GLU A 8 3.80 6.48 -9.53
CA GLU A 8 4.94 5.85 -8.87
C GLU A 8 5.23 6.52 -7.51
N GLU A 9 5.04 7.83 -7.39
CA GLU A 9 5.22 8.55 -6.12
C GLU A 9 4.19 8.08 -5.08
N ASP A 10 2.92 7.92 -5.46
CA ASP A 10 1.89 7.36 -4.57
C ASP A 10 2.25 5.95 -4.13
N TYR A 11 2.78 5.14 -5.04
CA TYR A 11 3.20 3.77 -4.75
C TYR A 11 4.35 3.77 -3.73
N GLN A 12 5.36 4.62 -3.91
CA GLN A 12 6.48 4.76 -2.96
C GLN A 12 6.00 5.21 -1.57
N GLN A 13 5.05 6.14 -1.51
CA GLN A 13 4.44 6.58 -0.24
C GLN A 13 3.60 5.48 0.41
N GLY A 14 2.81 4.75 -0.37
CA GLY A 14 2.03 3.59 0.07
C GLY A 14 2.91 2.49 0.62
N LEU A 15 3.99 2.15 -0.08
CA LEU A 15 4.98 1.16 0.35
C LEU A 15 5.67 1.60 1.65
N LYS A 16 6.09 2.87 1.75
CA LYS A 16 6.68 3.39 2.99
C LYS A 16 5.72 3.23 4.18
N ARG A 17 4.45 3.60 4.00
CA ARG A 17 3.43 3.47 5.05
C ARG A 17 3.18 2.00 5.41
N PHE A 18 3.14 1.12 4.42
CA PHE A 18 3.01 -0.32 4.63
C PHE A 18 4.16 -0.86 5.49
N LEU A 19 5.41 -0.50 5.15
CA LEU A 19 6.59 -0.88 5.92
C LEU A 19 6.57 -0.34 7.36
N GLU A 20 6.14 0.91 7.56
CA GLU A 20 5.96 1.49 8.90
C GLU A 20 4.97 0.67 9.74
N ILE A 21 3.81 0.30 9.16
CA ILE A 21 2.81 -0.53 9.83
C ILE A 21 3.36 -1.93 10.15
N CYS A 22 4.12 -2.53 9.24
CA CYS A 22 4.73 -3.84 9.44
C CYS A 22 5.85 -3.85 10.48
N SER A 23 6.51 -2.71 10.72
CA SER A 23 7.68 -2.60 11.60
C SER A 23 7.38 -2.68 13.11
N GLY A 24 6.11 -2.65 13.51
CA GLY A 24 5.72 -2.65 14.92
C GLY A 24 4.41 -3.38 15.24
N PRO A 25 4.03 -3.38 16.54
CA PRO A 25 2.71 -3.81 16.97
C PRO A 25 1.64 -2.96 16.30
N LYS A 26 0.58 -3.60 15.79
CA LYS A 26 -0.50 -2.94 15.06
C LYS A 26 -1.77 -2.93 15.90
N ASN A 27 -2.51 -1.83 15.84
CA ASN A 27 -3.91 -1.81 16.27
C ASN A 27 -4.86 -2.20 15.11
N GLU A 28 -6.14 -2.43 15.40
CA GLU A 28 -7.14 -2.81 14.38
C GLU A 28 -7.24 -1.83 13.20
N ARG A 29 -6.99 -0.54 13.44
CA ARG A 29 -7.03 0.48 12.38
C ARG A 29 -5.82 0.34 11.46
N GLU A 30 -4.63 0.11 12.01
CA GLU A 30 -3.41 -0.12 11.26
C GLU A 30 -3.47 -1.43 10.47
N GLU A 31 -4.11 -2.47 11.04
CA GLU A 31 -4.35 -3.72 10.32
C GLU A 31 -5.28 -3.51 9.11
N LYS A 32 -6.38 -2.75 9.26
CA LYS A 32 -7.25 -2.38 8.14
C LYS A 32 -6.53 -1.53 7.10
N GLU A 33 -5.69 -0.59 7.54
CA GLU A 33 -4.87 0.24 6.64
C GLU A 33 -3.87 -0.61 5.85
N MET A 34 -3.24 -1.61 6.50
CA MET A 34 -2.33 -2.55 5.85
C MET A 34 -3.02 -3.32 4.72
N TYR A 35 -4.19 -3.92 4.97
CA TYR A 35 -4.93 -4.64 3.94
C TYR A 35 -5.40 -3.74 2.79
N LEU A 36 -5.79 -2.49 3.10
CA LEU A 36 -6.13 -1.51 2.08
C LEU A 36 -4.91 -1.19 1.19
N LEU A 37 -3.75 -0.93 1.79
CA LEU A 37 -2.51 -0.63 1.06
C LEU A 37 -2.10 -1.79 0.14
N MET A 38 -2.19 -3.05 0.62
CA MET A 38 -1.92 -4.22 -0.23
C MET A 38 -2.81 -4.25 -1.49
N GLY A 39 -4.11 -4.02 -1.35
CA GLY A 39 -5.04 -4.02 -2.48
C GLY A 39 -4.79 -2.87 -3.46
N LEU A 40 -4.42 -1.68 -2.95
CA LEU A 40 -4.10 -0.52 -3.78
C LEU A 40 -2.79 -0.73 -4.55
N MET A 41 -1.77 -1.28 -3.90
CA MET A 41 -0.47 -1.57 -4.53
C MET A 41 -0.60 -2.64 -5.61
N GLU A 42 -1.33 -3.73 -5.35
CA GLU A 42 -1.60 -4.78 -6.33
C GLU A 42 -2.41 -4.24 -7.53
N LYS A 43 -3.40 -3.36 -7.29
CA LYS A 43 -4.13 -2.67 -8.37
C LYS A 43 -3.17 -1.83 -9.24
N TYR A 44 -2.29 -1.06 -8.62
CA TYR A 44 -1.30 -0.26 -9.34
C TYR A 44 -0.35 -1.13 -10.17
N GLU A 45 0.19 -2.21 -9.58
CA GLU A 45 1.10 -3.15 -10.25
C GLU A 45 0.43 -3.80 -11.46
N ARG A 46 -0.79 -4.34 -11.31
CA ARG A 46 -1.52 -4.92 -12.45
C ARG A 46 -1.72 -3.96 -13.62
N ASN A 47 -1.86 -2.66 -13.34
CA ASN A 47 -2.12 -1.65 -14.36
C ASN A 47 -0.85 -1.10 -15.01
N ASN A 48 0.29 -1.13 -14.31
CA ASN A 48 1.52 -0.43 -14.72
C ASN A 48 2.72 -1.37 -14.92
N CYS A 49 2.68 -2.58 -14.36
CA CYS A 49 3.69 -3.62 -14.44
C CYS A 49 3.04 -4.96 -14.88
N PRO A 50 2.58 -5.08 -16.14
CA PRO A 50 1.85 -6.26 -16.60
C PRO A 50 2.70 -7.56 -16.65
N ASP A 51 4.02 -7.46 -16.49
CA ASP A 51 4.98 -8.58 -16.62
C ASP A 51 5.54 -9.10 -15.27
N SER A 52 5.06 -8.58 -14.12
CA SER A 52 5.54 -8.97 -12.78
C SER A 52 4.80 -10.16 -12.16
#